data_AF-A0A9E3GY15-F1
#
_entry.id   AF-A0A9E3GY15-F1
#
_cell.length_a   1.000
_cell.length_b   1.000
_cell.length_c   1.000
_cell.angle_alpha   90.00
_cell.angle_beta   90.00
_cell.angle_gamma   90.00
#
_symmetry.space_group_name_H-M   'P 1'
#
loop_
_entity.id
_entity.type
_entity.pdbx_description
1 polymer ?
#
loop_
_entity_poly.entity_id
_entity_poly.type
_entity_poly.pdbx_seq_one_letter_code
_entity_poly.pdbx_strand_id
1 'polypeptide(L)'
;MNEAPISRAAKSGRPGRTDAGDPAGAGRTDWDRLDRLTDADIAAEVAADPDAAPIAGADWFRDAELVMPEVKQAISLRIDPDVLRWFRDQGPGYQSRINAVLRQYARAHGADLADRGARAPARPRRPAPPAASG
;
A
#
# COMPACT_ATOMS: atom_id res chain seq x y z
N MET A 1 23.44 45.20 -36.22
CA MET A 1 22.33 45.26 -35.24
C MET A 1 21.37 44.14 -35.65
N ASN A 2 21.39 42.92 -35.09
CA ASN A 2 21.04 42.51 -33.72
C ASN A 2 19.84 43.32 -33.19
N GLU A 3 18.68 42.73 -32.87
CA GLU A 3 18.48 41.61 -31.94
C GLU A 3 17.41 40.57 -32.36
N ALA A 4 17.45 39.42 -31.68
CA ALA A 4 16.88 38.11 -32.05
C ALA A 4 15.50 37.80 -31.41
N PRO A 5 14.73 36.84 -31.97
CA PRO A 5 13.55 36.28 -31.31
C PRO A 5 13.93 35.23 -30.25
N ILE A 6 13.28 35.32 -29.09
CA ILE A 6 13.38 34.38 -27.96
C ILE A 6 12.88 32.98 -28.34
N SER A 7 13.76 32.02 -28.12
CA SER A 7 13.67 30.59 -28.45
C SER A 7 12.53 29.83 -27.76
N ARG A 8 11.79 29.02 -28.53
CA ARG A 8 11.02 27.89 -28.00
C ARG A 8 11.96 26.68 -27.90
N ALA A 9 12.44 26.41 -26.69
CA ALA A 9 13.23 25.22 -26.43
C ALA A 9 12.37 23.95 -26.57
N ALA A 10 12.81 23.05 -27.43
CA ALA A 10 12.41 21.66 -27.45
C ALA A 10 12.83 20.98 -26.14
N LYS A 11 11.96 20.13 -25.58
CA LYS A 11 12.37 19.18 -24.54
C LYS A 11 11.84 17.79 -24.86
N SER A 12 12.75 17.04 -25.49
CA SER A 12 12.99 15.61 -25.37
C SER A 12 11.77 14.67 -25.43
N GLY A 13 11.65 13.99 -26.57
CA GLY A 13 10.99 12.69 -26.62
C GLY A 13 11.60 11.73 -25.60
N ARG A 14 10.73 11.01 -24.88
CA ARG A 14 11.13 9.89 -24.04
C ARG A 14 11.54 8.75 -24.98
N PRO A 15 12.77 8.21 -24.89
CA PRO A 15 13.26 7.20 -25.83
C PRO A 15 12.55 5.86 -25.58
N GLY A 16 12.40 5.10 -26.66
CA GLY A 16 11.53 3.94 -26.78
C GLY A 16 11.72 2.85 -25.72
N ARG A 17 10.59 2.24 -25.35
CA ARG A 17 10.58 0.88 -24.83
C ARG A 17 10.87 -0.02 -26.03
N THR A 18 12.07 -0.58 -26.06
CA THR A 18 12.43 -1.64 -27.00
C THR A 18 11.69 -2.90 -26.58
N ASP A 19 10.74 -3.32 -27.41
CA ASP A 19 10.01 -4.58 -27.22
C ASP A 19 10.91 -5.75 -27.64
N ALA A 20 11.73 -6.20 -26.69
CA ALA A 20 12.29 -7.53 -26.69
C ALA A 20 11.74 -8.25 -25.46
N GLY A 21 10.67 -9.04 -25.64
CA GLY A 21 10.10 -9.87 -24.57
C GLY A 21 8.71 -10.44 -24.87
N ASP A 22 8.68 -11.73 -25.22
CA ASP A 22 7.62 -12.73 -25.15
C ASP A 22 6.23 -12.52 -25.83
N PRO A 23 5.83 -13.37 -26.80
CA PRO A 23 4.50 -13.33 -27.44
C PRO A 23 3.37 -14.00 -26.62
N ALA A 24 3.55 -14.21 -25.31
CA ALA A 24 2.56 -14.87 -24.45
C ALA A 24 2.26 -14.02 -23.21
N GLY A 25 1.46 -12.96 -23.36
CA GLY A 25 1.17 -12.08 -22.24
C GLY A 25 0.20 -10.93 -22.46
N ALA A 26 -0.58 -10.92 -23.54
CA ALA A 26 -1.74 -10.03 -23.61
C ALA A 26 -2.78 -10.55 -22.61
N GLY A 27 -2.85 -9.92 -21.43
CA GLY A 27 -3.92 -10.21 -20.47
C GLY A 27 -5.27 -10.16 -21.17
N ARG A 28 -6.21 -11.01 -20.77
CA ARG A 28 -7.57 -11.13 -21.36
C ARG A 28 -8.44 -9.88 -21.17
N THR A 29 -7.83 -8.75 -20.83
CA THR A 29 -8.49 -7.48 -20.55
C THR A 29 -8.44 -6.61 -21.79
N ASP A 30 -9.62 -6.21 -22.25
CA ASP A 30 -9.78 -5.22 -23.31
C ASP A 30 -9.56 -3.81 -22.72
N TRP A 31 -8.33 -3.29 -22.90
CA TRP A 31 -7.91 -2.00 -22.38
C TRP A 31 -8.59 -0.82 -23.09
N ASP A 32 -8.87 -0.94 -24.39
CA ASP A 32 -9.56 0.10 -25.16
C ASP A 32 -11.03 0.25 -24.75
N ARG A 33 -11.66 -0.85 -24.29
CA ARG A 33 -12.99 -0.79 -23.65
C ARG A 33 -12.92 -0.07 -22.30
N LEU A 34 -11.94 -0.40 -21.46
CA LEU A 34 -11.81 0.18 -20.13
C LEU A 34 -11.56 1.69 -20.19
N ASP A 35 -10.69 2.14 -21.10
CA ASP A 35 -10.36 3.56 -21.26
C ASP A 35 -11.54 4.43 -21.74
N ARG A 36 -12.56 3.81 -22.35
CA ARG A 36 -13.77 4.50 -22.81
C ARG A 36 -14.91 4.48 -21.80
N LEU A 37 -14.78 3.70 -20.72
CA LEU A 37 -15.83 3.54 -19.71
C LEU A 37 -15.98 4.85 -18.92
N THR A 38 -17.20 5.36 -18.81
CA THR A 38 -17.43 6.60 -18.04
C THR A 38 -17.73 6.30 -16.57
N ASP A 39 -17.57 7.29 -15.71
CA ASP A 39 -17.95 7.18 -14.29
C ASP A 39 -19.44 6.84 -14.11
N ALA A 40 -20.30 7.29 -15.02
CA ALA A 40 -21.72 6.98 -15.01
C ALA A 40 -21.99 5.51 -15.35
N ASP A 41 -21.26 4.95 -16.32
CA ASP A 41 -21.36 3.54 -16.69
C ASP A 41 -20.87 2.66 -15.53
N ILE A 42 -19.75 3.04 -14.89
CA ILE A 42 -19.22 2.35 -13.69
C ILE A 42 -20.24 2.37 -12.56
N ALA A 43 -20.83 3.54 -12.26
CA ALA A 43 -21.82 3.67 -11.20
C ALA A 43 -23.08 2.83 -11.48
N ALA A 44 -23.52 2.77 -12.74
CA ALA A 44 -24.65 1.96 -13.16
C ALA A 44 -24.37 0.45 -13.00
N GLU A 45 -23.18 -0.01 -13.40
CA GLU A 45 -22.77 -1.42 -13.22
C GLU A 45 -22.67 -1.80 -11.74
N VAL A 46 -22.07 -0.94 -10.90
CA VAL A 46 -21.99 -1.14 -9.43
C VAL A 46 -23.38 -1.19 -8.80
N ALA A 47 -24.30 -0.32 -9.22
CA ALA A 47 -25.67 -0.29 -8.68
C ALA A 47 -26.51 -1.51 -9.09
N ALA A 48 -26.20 -2.13 -10.24
CA ALA A 48 -26.88 -3.31 -10.75
C ALA A 48 -26.33 -4.63 -10.17
N ASP A 49 -25.14 -4.61 -9.57
CA ASP A 49 -24.48 -5.79 -9.00
C ASP A 49 -24.98 -6.05 -7.56
N PRO A 50 -25.68 -7.18 -7.30
CA PRO A 50 -26.17 -7.52 -5.96
C PRO A 50 -25.07 -7.89 -4.95
N ASP A 51 -23.88 -8.26 -5.42
CA ASP A 51 -22.72 -8.59 -4.59
C ASP A 51 -21.82 -7.36 -4.33
N ALA A 52 -22.11 -6.23 -4.99
CA ALA A 52 -21.40 -5.00 -4.74
C ALA A 52 -21.65 -4.52 -3.31
N ALA A 53 -20.56 -4.33 -2.56
CA ALA A 53 -20.64 -3.73 -1.25
C ALA A 53 -21.23 -2.31 -1.35
N PRO A 54 -22.14 -1.91 -0.44
CA PRO A 54 -22.66 -0.55 -0.43
C PRO A 54 -21.50 0.45 -0.27
N ILE A 55 -21.62 1.61 -0.92
CA ILE A 55 -20.67 2.70 -0.75
C ILE A 55 -20.61 3.02 0.75
N ALA A 56 -19.44 2.82 1.37
CA ALA A 56 -19.25 3.04 2.79
C ALA A 56 -19.49 4.52 3.11
N GLY A 57 -20.61 4.80 3.80
CA GLY A 57 -20.98 6.15 4.22
C GLY A 57 -20.16 6.65 5.42
N ALA A 58 -20.29 7.94 5.73
CA ALA A 58 -19.60 8.55 6.87
C ALA A 58 -19.88 7.82 8.20
N ASP A 59 -21.08 7.24 8.36
CA ASP A 59 -21.48 6.45 9.53
C ASP A 59 -20.61 5.21 9.71
N TRP A 60 -20.25 4.53 8.61
CA TRP A 60 -19.35 3.37 8.63
C TRP A 60 -17.96 3.74 9.14
N PHE A 61 -17.48 4.94 8.80
CA PHE A 61 -16.18 5.45 9.24
C PHE A 61 -16.18 6.04 10.66
N ARG A 62 -17.34 6.29 11.30
CA ARG A 62 -17.38 6.90 12.63
C ARG A 62 -16.69 6.05 13.69
N ASP A 63 -16.86 4.73 13.60
CA ASP A 63 -16.31 3.76 14.52
C ASP A 63 -15.06 3.06 13.96
N ALA A 64 -14.62 3.43 12.76
CA ALA A 64 -13.44 2.85 12.14
C ALA A 64 -12.17 3.34 12.86
N GLU A 65 -11.37 2.40 13.35
CA GLU A 65 -10.08 2.69 13.98
C GLU A 65 -8.98 2.77 12.92
N LEU A 66 -8.30 3.91 12.84
CA LEU A 66 -7.12 4.05 11.99
C LEU A 66 -5.93 3.31 12.61
N VAL A 67 -5.65 2.11 12.08
CA VAL A 67 -4.47 1.33 12.48
C VAL A 67 -3.30 1.70 11.58
N MET A 68 -2.39 2.53 12.09
CA MET A 68 -1.13 2.82 11.40
C MET A 68 -0.17 1.64 11.57
N PRO A 69 0.40 1.09 10.49
CA PRO A 69 1.39 0.03 10.61
C PRO A 69 2.64 0.61 11.28
N GLU A 70 3.05 -0.01 12.38
CA GLU A 70 4.29 0.39 13.06
C GLU A 70 5.48 0.13 12.15
N VAL A 71 6.31 1.15 11.95
CA VAL A 71 7.47 1.08 11.05
C VAL A 71 8.49 0.12 11.64
N LYS A 72 8.82 -0.95 10.90
CA LYS A 72 9.87 -1.89 11.29
C LYS A 72 11.21 -1.14 11.34
N GLN A 73 11.96 -1.30 12.42
CA GLN A 73 13.31 -0.76 12.51
C GLN A 73 14.25 -1.60 11.64
N ALA A 74 14.90 -0.96 10.67
CA ALA A 74 15.91 -1.59 9.84
C ALA A 74 17.22 -1.71 10.63
N ILE A 75 17.55 -2.93 11.04
CA ILE A 75 18.80 -3.24 11.74
C ILE A 75 19.66 -4.20 10.92
N SER A 76 20.99 -4.08 11.05
CA SER A 76 21.93 -5.05 10.48
C SER A 76 22.19 -6.16 11.50
N LEU A 77 21.55 -7.31 11.32
CA LEU A 77 21.74 -8.52 12.13
C LEU A 77 22.53 -9.56 11.32
N ARG A 78 23.53 -10.18 11.95
CA ARG A 78 24.23 -11.34 11.38
C ARG A 78 23.43 -12.61 11.67
N ILE A 79 23.15 -13.38 10.62
CA ILE A 79 22.45 -14.66 10.67
C ILE A 79 23.32 -15.68 9.97
N ASP A 80 23.39 -16.90 10.50
CA ASP A 80 24.18 -17.96 9.88
C ASP A 80 23.68 -18.26 8.45
N PRO A 81 24.60 -18.57 7.50
CA PRO A 81 24.24 -18.71 6.09
C PRO A 81 23.23 -19.83 5.80
N ASP A 82 23.28 -20.93 6.55
CA ASP A 82 22.39 -22.07 6.42
C ASP A 82 20.97 -21.78 6.92
N VAL A 83 20.85 -21.11 8.07
CA VAL A 83 19.58 -20.62 8.61
C VAL A 83 18.94 -19.63 7.63
N LEU A 84 19.72 -18.66 7.14
CA LEU A 84 19.22 -17.69 6.18
C LEU A 84 18.75 -18.36 4.87
N ARG A 85 19.50 -19.35 4.38
CA ARG A 85 19.13 -20.13 3.19
C ARG A 85 17.81 -20.87 3.40
N TRP A 86 17.66 -21.59 4.52
CA TRP A 86 16.43 -22.31 4.85
C TRP A 86 15.19 -21.42 4.87
N PHE A 87 15.28 -20.19 5.42
CA PHE A 87 14.17 -19.24 5.40
C PHE A 87 13.88 -18.69 4.00
N ARG A 88 14.91 -18.48 3.16
CA ARG A 88 14.75 -18.00 1.78
C ARG A 88 14.09 -19.05 0.88
N ASP A 89 14.41 -20.33 1.08
CA ASP A 89 13.86 -21.44 0.30
C ASP A 89 12.34 -21.60 0.49
N GLN A 90 11.77 -21.05 1.57
CA GLN A 90 10.33 -21.00 1.80
C GLN A 90 9.61 -19.90 1.01
N GLY A 91 10.34 -19.11 0.21
CA GLY A 91 9.81 -18.11 -0.70
C GLY A 91 9.77 -16.68 -0.16
N PRO A 92 9.03 -15.78 -0.84
CA PRO A 92 8.93 -14.36 -0.49
C PRO A 92 8.49 -14.14 0.96
N GLY A 93 8.95 -13.06 1.59
CA GLY A 93 8.58 -12.73 2.98
C GLY A 93 9.39 -13.46 4.05
N TYR A 94 10.53 -14.09 3.71
CA TYR A 94 11.42 -14.76 4.65
C TYR A 94 11.82 -13.89 5.86
N GLN A 95 12.02 -12.58 5.67
CA GLN A 95 12.30 -11.64 6.76
C GLN A 95 11.15 -11.53 7.77
N SER A 96 9.90 -11.53 7.28
CA SER A 96 8.71 -11.52 8.14
C SER A 96 8.60 -12.82 8.95
N ARG A 97 8.94 -13.96 8.34
CA ARG A 97 9.01 -15.26 9.03
C ARG A 97 10.09 -15.29 10.11
N ILE A 98 11.30 -14.82 9.82
CA ILE A 98 12.36 -14.69 10.84
C ILE A 98 11.86 -13.87 12.03
N ASN A 99 11.25 -12.71 11.76
CA ASN A 99 10.70 -11.88 12.82
C ASN A 99 9.56 -12.57 13.61
N ALA A 100 8.73 -13.41 12.96
CA ALA A 100 7.68 -14.16 13.65
C ALA A 100 8.27 -15.20 14.62
N VAL A 101 9.32 -15.92 14.20
CA VAL A 101 10.03 -16.87 15.06
C VAL A 101 10.67 -16.16 16.26
N LEU A 102 11.34 -15.02 16.04
CA LEU A 102 11.94 -14.23 17.13
C LEU A 102 10.88 -13.77 18.15
N ARG A 103 9.68 -13.42 17.69
CA ARG A 103 8.57 -13.05 18.58
C ARG A 103 8.08 -14.22 19.40
N GLN A 104 7.87 -15.38 18.77
CA GLN A 104 7.44 -16.57 19.46
C GLN A 104 8.46 -16.99 20.52
N TYR A 105 9.74 -16.95 20.17
CA TYR A 105 10.84 -17.19 21.12
C TYR A 105 10.76 -16.22 22.30
N ALA A 106 10.69 -14.91 22.06
CA ALA A 106 10.62 -13.93 23.12
C ALA A 106 9.40 -14.13 24.05
N ARG A 107 8.22 -14.41 23.48
CA ARG A 107 7.00 -14.73 24.26
C ARG A 107 7.18 -15.97 25.13
N ALA A 108 7.77 -17.03 24.58
CA ALA A 108 8.08 -18.23 25.33
C ALA A 108 9.04 -17.98 26.51
N HIS A 109 9.79 -16.88 26.48
CA HIS A 109 10.71 -16.46 27.53
C HIS A 109 10.16 -15.30 28.38
N GLY A 110 8.84 -15.15 28.43
CA GLY A 110 8.15 -14.20 29.32
C GLY A 110 8.10 -12.76 28.83
N ALA A 111 8.50 -12.48 27.58
CA ALA A 111 8.30 -11.16 27.01
C ALA A 111 6.83 -10.95 26.64
N ASP A 112 6.21 -9.91 27.20
CA ASP A 112 4.91 -9.42 26.76
C ASP A 112 5.07 -8.56 25.49
N LEU A 113 5.32 -9.23 24.37
CA LEU A 113 5.30 -8.60 23.06
C LEU A 113 3.86 -8.59 22.55
N ALA A 114 3.16 -7.47 22.74
CA ALA A 114 1.82 -7.25 22.18
C ALA A 114 1.75 -7.68 20.70
N ASP A 115 0.64 -8.32 20.33
CA ASP A 115 0.38 -8.65 18.93
C ASP A 115 0.21 -7.37 18.13
N ARG A 116 1.20 -7.09 17.27
CA ARG A 116 1.23 -5.92 16.37
C ARG A 116 0.06 -5.86 15.37
N GLY A 117 -0.88 -6.80 15.43
CA GLY A 117 -2.09 -6.85 14.61
C GLY A 117 -3.40 -6.68 15.39
N ALA A 118 -3.37 -6.62 16.73
CA ALA A 118 -4.57 -6.52 17.54
C ALA A 118 -4.41 -5.42 18.60
N ARG A 119 -5.05 -4.29 18.32
CA ARG A 119 -5.49 -3.29 19.30
C ARG A 119 -4.38 -2.49 19.98
N ALA A 120 -4.08 -1.31 19.43
CA ALA A 120 -3.70 -0.19 20.26
C ALA A 120 -4.95 0.34 20.98
N PRO A 121 -4.89 0.80 22.24
CA PRO A 121 -6.00 1.57 22.77
C PRO A 121 -6.10 2.88 22.00
N ALA A 122 -7.29 3.18 21.47
CA ALA A 122 -7.61 4.47 20.87
C ALA A 122 -7.08 5.59 21.78
N ARG A 123 -6.18 6.44 21.25
CA ARG A 123 -5.79 7.66 21.96
C ARG A 123 -7.06 8.47 22.25
N PRO A 124 -7.29 8.95 23.49
CA PRO A 124 -8.45 9.78 23.76
C PRO A 124 -8.38 11.01 22.85
N ARG A 125 -9.47 11.27 22.11
CA ARG A 125 -9.62 12.49 21.32
C ARG A 125 -9.40 13.68 22.26
N ARG A 126 -8.41 14.51 21.95
CA ARG A 126 -8.19 15.78 22.65
C ARG A 126 -9.51 16.56 22.60
N PRO A 127 -10.08 17.00 23.73
CA PRO A 127 -11.34 17.74 23.71
C PRO A 127 -11.15 19.02 22.89
N ALA A 128 -12.17 19.35 22.11
CA ALA A 128 -12.18 20.57 21.30
C ALA A 128 -11.90 21.78 22.21
N PRO A 129 -11.08 22.75 21.76
CA PRO A 129 -10.88 23.97 22.52
C PRO A 129 -12.24 24.65 22.75
N PRO A 130 -12.50 25.22 23.95
CA PRO A 130 -13.76 25.90 24.19
C PRO A 130 -13.90 27.05 23.20
N ALA A 131 -15.08 27.17 22.59
CA ALA A 131 -15.41 28.29 21.73
C ALA A 131 -15.17 29.58 22.52
N ALA A 132 -14.27 30.43 22.00
CA ALA A 132 -14.02 31.73 22.58
C ALA A 132 -15.35 32.48 22.68
N SER A 133 -15.78 32.75 23.92
CA SER A 133 -16.90 33.65 24.19
C SER A 133 -16.48 35.08 23.85
N GLY A 134 -17.44 35.84 23.35
CA GLY A 134 -17.28 37.18 22.77
C GLY A 134 -16.86 38.27 23.74
#